data_AF-A0AAC9BHQ4-F1
#
_entry.id   AF-A0AAC9BHQ4-F1
#
_cell.length_a   1.000
_cell.length_b   1.000
_cell.length_c   1.000
_cell.angle_alpha   90.00
_cell.angle_beta   90.00
_cell.angle_gamma   90.00
#
_symmetry.space_group_name_H-M   'P 1'
#
loop_
_entity.id
_entity.type
_entity.pdbx_description
1 polymer ?
#
loop_
_entity_poly.entity_id
_entity_poly.type
_entity_poly.pdbx_seq_one_letter_code
_entity_poly.pdbx_strand_id
1 'polypeptide(L)' 'MSLEDAVGSWPEYATSVGLTLNADDSITVIAPHGLDDLFGMVIRRNPARVSIETYRERIAQKRYAERWPRVTIVA' A
#
# COMPACT_ATOMS: atom_id res chain seq x y z
N MET A 1 -7.50 14.82 -11.78
CA MET A 1 -6.85 13.82 -10.90
C MET A 1 -7.86 13.48 -9.83
N SER A 2 -8.34 12.24 -9.81
CA SER A 2 -9.31 11.79 -8.79
C SER A 2 -8.61 11.39 -7.49
N LEU A 3 -9.39 11.07 -6.46
CA LEU A 3 -8.86 10.50 -5.22
C LEU A 3 -8.27 9.11 -5.47
N GLU A 4 -8.92 8.29 -6.31
CA GLU A 4 -8.40 6.97 -6.70
C GLU A 4 -7.03 7.08 -7.39
N ASP A 5 -6.84 8.07 -8.28
CA ASP A 5 -5.53 8.33 -8.92
C ASP A 5 -4.46 8.65 -7.88
N ALA A 6 -4.78 9.50 -6.91
CA ALA A 6 -3.85 9.92 -5.87
C ALA A 6 -3.44 8.74 -4.97
N VAL A 7 -4.40 7.92 -4.51
CA VAL A 7 -4.13 6.73 -3.69
C VAL A 7 -3.38 5.66 -4.50
N GLY A 8 -3.77 5.46 -5.75
CA GLY A 8 -3.12 4.51 -6.67
C GLY A 8 -1.66 4.88 -6.98
N SER A 9 -1.28 6.14 -6.76
CA SER A 9 0.10 6.61 -6.94
C SER A 9 1.02 6.35 -5.75
N TRP A 10 0.57 5.74 -4.65
CA TRP A 10 1.45 5.54 -3.48
C TRP A 10 2.56 4.49 -3.73
N PRO A 11 3.67 4.56 -2.96
CA PRO A 11 4.90 3.83 -3.30
C PRO A 11 4.82 2.29 -3.17
N GLU A 12 3.92 1.78 -2.34
CA GLU A 12 3.75 0.34 -2.10
C GLU A 12 2.27 -0.06 -2.28
N TYR A 13 1.97 -1.11 -3.03
CA TYR A 13 0.58 -1.48 -3.36
C TYR A 13 -0.28 -1.79 -2.13
N ALA A 14 0.27 -2.51 -1.16
CA ALA A 14 -0.40 -2.78 0.11
C ALA A 14 -0.78 -1.50 0.89
N THR A 15 -0.15 -0.36 0.59
CA THR A 15 -0.48 0.91 1.22
C THR A 15 -1.53 1.70 0.43
N SER A 16 -1.68 1.44 -0.87
CA SER A 16 -2.60 2.14 -1.79
C SER A 16 -4.07 1.76 -1.57
N VAL A 17 -4.55 1.93 -0.34
CA VAL A 17 -5.92 1.64 0.09
C VAL A 17 -6.46 2.80 0.92
N GLY A 18 -7.67 3.25 0.58
CA GLY A 18 -8.43 4.24 1.33
C GLY A 18 -9.73 3.64 1.85
N LEU A 19 -10.13 4.04 3.06
CA LEU A 19 -11.39 3.64 3.69
C LEU A 19 -12.10 4.89 4.21
N THR A 20 -13.40 4.98 3.96
CA THR A 20 -14.26 6.04 4.51
C THR A 20 -15.45 5.39 5.19
N LEU A 21 -15.69 5.74 6.46
CA LEU A 21 -16.92 5.40 7.17
C LEU A 21 -18.01 6.39 6.76
N ASN A 22 -19.10 5.89 6.20
CA ASN A 22 -20.24 6.68 5.78
C ASN A 22 -21.22 6.90 6.94
N ALA A 23 -22.19 7.78 6.76
CA ALA A 23 -23.19 8.11 7.79
C ALA A 23 -24.15 6.96 8.12
N ASP A 24 -24.26 5.96 7.26
CA ASP A 24 -25.09 4.76 7.43
C ASP A 24 -24.29 3.55 7.96
N ASP A 25 -23.11 3.80 8.55
CA ASP A 25 -22.14 2.81 9.03
C ASP A 25 -21.54 1.89 7.95
N SER A 26 -21.85 2.12 6.67
CA SER A 26 -21.17 1.42 5.58
C SER A 26 -19.75 1.93 5.38
N ILE A 27 -18.88 1.08 4.82
CA ILE A 27 -17.49 1.44 4.50
C ILE A 27 -17.32 1.52 3.00
N THR A 28 -16.95 2.70 2.50
CA THR A 28 -16.46 2.87 1.13
C THR A 28 -14.99 2.52 1.07
N VAL A 29 -14.60 1.69 0.10
CA VAL A 29 -13.22 1.24 -0.10
C VAL A 29 -12.70 1.75 -1.43
N ILE A 30 -11.50 2.34 -1.42
CA ILE A 30 -10.72 2.66 -2.61
C ILE A 30 -9.48 1.78 -2.61
N ALA A 31 -9.38 0.87 -3.58
CA ALA A 31 -8.23 -0.04 -3.72
C ALA A 31 -7.87 -0.19 -5.21
N PRO A 32 -7.19 0.80 -5.82
CA PRO A 32 -6.93 0.83 -7.27
C PRO A 32 -6.13 -0.37 -7.79
N HIS A 33 -5.38 -1.04 -6.91
CA HIS A 33 -4.57 -2.23 -7.22
C HIS A 33 -5.13 -3.51 -6.59
N GLY A 34 -6.37 -3.48 -6.09
CA GLY A 34 -6.97 -4.56 -5.31
C GLY A 34 -6.48 -4.60 -3.85
N LEU A 35 -6.92 -5.62 -3.11
CA LEU A 35 -6.63 -5.78 -1.67
C LEU A 35 -5.68 -6.95 -1.35
N ASP A 36 -5.28 -7.72 -2.37
CA ASP A 36 -4.52 -8.96 -2.18
C ASP A 36 -3.18 -8.74 -1.49
N ASP A 37 -2.44 -7.68 -1.87
CA ASP A 37 -1.15 -7.37 -1.24
C ASP A 37 -1.33 -6.91 0.21
N LEU A 38 -2.41 -6.17 0.53
CA LEU A 38 -2.70 -5.75 1.90
C LEU A 38 -3.07 -6.95 2.79
N PHE A 39 -4.02 -7.78 2.35
CA PHE A 39 -4.48 -8.94 3.13
C PHE A 39 -3.43 -10.06 3.19
N GLY A 40 -2.63 -10.22 2.14
CA GLY A 40 -1.51 -11.15 2.09
C GLY A 40 -0.28 -10.67 2.87
N MET A 41 -0.31 -9.46 3.45
CA MET A 41 0.85 -8.83 4.10
C MET A 41 2.08 -8.76 3.19
N VAL A 42 1.87 -8.44 1.92
CA VAL A 42 2.91 -8.36 0.89
C VAL A 42 3.26 -6.90 0.64
N ILE A 43 4.49 -6.52 0.96
CA ILE A 43 5.03 -5.22 0.55
C ILE A 43 5.66 -5.41 -0.83
N ARG A 44 5.00 -4.85 -1.85
CA ARG A 44 5.44 -4.82 -3.25
C ARG A 44 5.54 -3.37 -3.74
N ARG A 45 6.62 -3.06 -4.45
CA ARG A 45 6.88 -1.75 -5.05
C ARG A 45 5.81 -1.39 -6.08
N ASN A 46 5.34 -0.15 -6.06
CA ASN A 46 4.64 0.49 -7.17
C ASN A 46 5.65 1.19 -8.11
N PRO A 47 5.97 0.62 -9.29
CA PRO A 47 6.95 1.19 -10.22
C PRO A 47 6.48 2.51 -10.85
N ALA A 48 5.19 2.83 -10.81
CA ALA A 48 4.68 4.10 -11.32
C ALA A 48 5.07 5.29 -10.41
N ARG A 49 5.52 5.04 -9.17
CA ARG A 49 5.81 6.10 -8.20
C ARG A 49 7.27 6.18 -7.77
N VAL A 50 7.90 5.05 -7.48
CA VAL A 50 9.24 5.01 -6.89
C VAL A 50 10.17 4.09 -7.65
N SER A 51 11.44 4.48 -7.71
CA SER A 51 12.51 3.61 -8.20
C SER A 51 12.73 2.42 -7.25
N ILE A 52 13.46 1.41 -7.72
CA ILE A 52 13.87 0.30 -6.86
C ILE A 52 14.73 0.76 -5.67
N GLU A 53 15.58 1.77 -5.88
CA GLU A 53 16.48 2.31 -4.86
C GLU A 53 15.68 3.01 -3.76
N THR A 54 14.79 3.94 -4.13
CA THR A 54 13.90 4.61 -3.18
C THR A 54 13.00 3.61 -2.45
N TYR A 55 12.54 2.56 -3.12
CA TYR A 55 11.78 1.49 -2.45
C TYR A 55 12.61 0.80 -1.37
N ARG A 56 13.86 0.42 -1.65
CA ARG A 56 14.76 -0.23 -0.66
C ARG A 56 15.04 0.66 0.54
N GLU A 57 15.29 1.96 0.31
CA GLU A 57 15.47 2.94 1.39
C GLU A 57 14.23 3.01 2.29
N ARG A 58 13.04 3.03 1.69
CA ARG A 58 11.77 3.05 2.42
C ARG A 58 11.54 1.77 3.23
N ILE A 59 11.85 0.60 2.67
CA ILE A 59 11.77 -0.67 3.41
C ILE A 59 12.68 -0.60 4.65
N ALA A 60 13.92 -0.14 4.49
CA ALA A 60 14.87 -0.01 5.60
C ALA A 60 14.40 0.99 6.66
N GLN A 61 13.86 2.15 6.23
CA GLN A 61 13.35 3.19 7.14
C GLN A 61 12.10 2.73 7.90
N LYS A 62 11.18 2.05 7.23
CA LYS A 62 9.87 1.65 7.78
C LYS A 62 9.97 0.40 8.66
N ARG A 63 11.04 -0.39 8.53
CA ARG A 63 11.32 -1.60 9.33
C ARG A 63 10.13 -2.55 9.36
N TYR A 64 9.51 -2.78 8.19
CA TYR A 64 8.28 -3.57 8.08
C TYR A 64 8.40 -4.94 8.77
N ALA A 65 9.50 -5.65 8.51
CA ALA A 65 9.74 -6.99 9.06
C ALA A 65 9.81 -7.04 10.58
N GLU A 66 10.19 -5.94 11.23
CA GLU A 66 10.25 -5.86 12.69
C GLU A 66 8.89 -5.57 13.31
N ARG A 67 8.09 -4.73 12.65
CA ARG A 67 6.77 -4.35 13.14
C ARG A 67 5.70 -5.41 12.82
N TRP A 68 5.85 -6.12 11.71
CA TRP A 68 4.89 -7.11 11.23
C TRP A 68 5.61 -8.44 10.91
N PRO A 69 5.69 -9.39 11.86
CA PRO A 69 6.50 -10.60 11.70
C PRO A 69 6.12 -11.53 10.54
N ARG A 70 4.90 -11.39 9.99
CA ARG A 70 4.39 -12.20 8.87
C ARG A 70 4.49 -11.48 7.52
N VAL A 71 5.09 -10.30 7.48
CA VAL A 71 5.19 -9.53 6.25
C VAL A 71 6.13 -10.21 5.25
N THR A 72 5.72 -10.25 3.99
CA THR A 72 6.57 -10.67 2.88
C THR A 72 6.98 -9.43 2.09
N ILE A 73 8.28 -9.22 1.91
CA ILE A 73 8.81 -8.11 1.12
C ILE A 73 9.25 -8.68 -0.23
N VAL A 74 8.65 -8.19 -1.31
CA VAL A 74 9.04 -8.57 -2.68
C VAL A 74 10.21 -7.68 -3.11
N ALA A 75 11.27 -8.32 -3.62
CA ALA A 75 12.51 -7.68 -4.05
C ALA A 75 12.38 -6.87 -5.35
#